data_AF-A0A951GAF0-F1
#
_entry.id   AF-A0A951GAF0-F1
#
_cell.length_a   1.000
_cell.length_b   1.000
_cell.length_c   1.000
_cell.angle_alpha   90.00
_cell.angle_beta   90.00
_cell.angle_gamma   90.00
#
_symmetry.space_group_name_H-M   'P 1'
#
loop_
_entity.id
_entity.type
_entity.pdbx_description
1 polymer ?
#
loop_
_entity_poly.entity_id
_entity_poly.type
_entity_poly.pdbx_seq_one_letter_code
_entity_poly.pdbx_strand_id
1 'polypeptide(L)'
;MSGDAQLMLMIAGMHLLGLVCAAVLIIPALRESPEFPQNRPDPGSDGGGGGGPERPPAPQDPPRGGGIPLSDAEPARVRLRDHRKLPERLPKRERRPAREPDRTPVRTGS
;
A
#
# COMPACT_ATOMS: atom_id res chain seq x y z
N MET A 1 -39.56 3.51 45.77
CA MET A 1 -38.18 3.09 45.48
C MET A 1 -37.31 4.34 45.46
N SER A 2 -36.21 4.34 46.20
CA SER A 2 -35.33 5.51 46.39
C SER A 2 -34.81 6.01 45.04
N GLY A 3 -34.96 7.32 44.74
CA GLY A 3 -34.51 7.91 43.48
C GLY A 3 -33.01 7.73 43.22
N ASP A 4 -32.23 7.54 44.27
CA ASP A 4 -30.82 7.18 44.21
C ASP A 4 -30.61 5.80 43.55
N ALA A 5 -31.41 4.80 43.95
CA ALA A 5 -31.38 3.48 43.33
C ALA A 5 -31.77 3.53 41.85
N GLN A 6 -32.72 4.40 41.48
CA GLN A 6 -33.11 4.61 40.09
C GLN A 6 -31.99 5.27 39.27
N LEU A 7 -31.29 6.26 39.83
CA LEU A 7 -30.14 6.90 39.20
C LEU A 7 -28.99 5.90 39.01
N MET A 8 -28.66 5.12 40.04
CA MET A 8 -27.64 4.07 39.98
C MET A 8 -27.98 3.03 38.92
N LEU A 9 -29.24 2.60 38.82
CA LEU A 9 -29.70 1.65 37.79
C LEU A 9 -29.59 2.24 36.38
N MET A 10 -29.94 3.51 36.19
CA MET A 10 -29.81 4.20 34.89
C MET A 10 -28.35 4.30 34.46
N ILE A 11 -27.47 4.70 35.39
CA ILE A 11 -26.03 4.83 35.13
C ILE A 11 -25.45 3.44 34.84
N ALA A 12 -25.68 2.46 35.71
CA ALA A 12 -25.19 1.10 35.52
C ALA A 12 -25.72 0.48 34.22
N GLY A 13 -27.00 0.69 33.90
CA GLY A 13 -27.62 0.21 32.65
C GLY A 13 -27.00 0.84 31.41
N MET A 14 -26.78 2.15 31.41
CA MET A 14 -26.12 2.86 30.31
C MET A 14 -24.68 2.36 30.10
N HIS A 15 -23.93 2.15 31.19
CA HIS A 15 -22.56 1.62 31.12
C HIS A 15 -22.54 0.17 30.65
N LEU A 16 -23.47 -0.67 31.13
CA LEU A 16 -23.60 -2.04 30.68
C LEU A 16 -23.91 -2.09 29.17
N LEU A 17 -24.84 -1.25 28.69
CA LEU A 17 -25.15 -1.14 27.28
C LEU A 17 -23.93 -0.68 26.47
N GLY A 18 -23.22 0.35 26.94
CA GLY A 18 -21.99 0.82 26.31
C GLY A 18 -20.91 -0.26 26.24
N LEU A 19 -20.72 -1.02 27.33
CA LEU A 19 -19.78 -2.14 27.37
C LEU A 19 -20.17 -3.26 26.42
N VAL A 20 -21.45 -3.59 26.32
CA VAL A 20 -21.95 -4.58 25.35
C VAL A 20 -21.70 -4.10 23.92
N CYS A 21 -22.03 -2.83 23.60
CA CYS A 21 -21.74 -2.25 22.29
C CYS A 21 -20.24 -2.29 21.96
N ALA A 22 -19.39 -1.88 22.90
CA ALA A 22 -17.94 -1.93 22.73
C ALA A 22 -17.44 -3.36 22.52
N ALA A 23 -17.92 -4.32 23.31
CA ALA A 23 -17.58 -5.73 23.16
C ALA A 23 -17.98 -6.26 21.78
N VAL A 24 -19.20 -5.96 21.31
CA VAL A 24 -19.66 -6.35 19.96
C VAL A 24 -18.75 -5.80 18.86
N LEU A 25 -18.27 -4.56 18.99
CA LEU A 25 -17.33 -3.97 18.03
C LEU A 25 -15.93 -4.58 18.11
N ILE A 26 -15.50 -5.01 19.31
CA ILE A 26 -14.20 -5.64 19.54
C ILE A 26 -14.20 -7.11 19.09
N ILE A 27 -15.35 -7.80 19.15
CA ILE A 27 -15.48 -9.22 18.80
C ILE A 27 -14.94 -9.52 17.39
N PRO A 28 -15.28 -8.80 16.30
CA PRO A 28 -14.68 -9.01 14.99
C PRO A 28 -13.16 -8.86 14.99
N ALA A 29 -12.61 -7.86 15.68
CA ALA A 29 -11.16 -7.65 15.76
C ALA A 29 -10.44 -8.76 16.55
N LEU A 30 -11.14 -9.45 17.46
CA LEU A 30 -10.62 -10.63 18.17
C LEU A 30 -10.90 -11.96 17.42
N ARG A 31 -11.98 -12.01 16.63
CA ARG A 31 -12.41 -13.18 15.86
C ARG A 31 -11.75 -13.28 14.49
N GLU A 32 -11.27 -12.16 13.96
CA GLU A 32 -10.16 -12.16 13.03
C GLU A 32 -8.99 -12.78 13.78
N SER A 33 -8.94 -14.12 13.75
CA SER A 33 -7.69 -14.83 13.87
C SER A 33 -6.73 -14.07 12.97
N PRO A 34 -5.59 -13.60 13.47
CA PRO A 34 -4.53 -13.31 12.54
C PRO A 34 -4.32 -14.64 11.81
N GLU A 35 -4.64 -14.67 10.51
CA GLU A 35 -3.84 -15.50 9.63
C GLU A 35 -2.43 -14.91 9.66
N PHE A 36 -1.76 -15.02 10.81
CA PHE A 36 -0.35 -15.32 10.83
C PHE A 36 -0.27 -16.62 10.01
N PRO A 37 0.45 -16.61 8.88
CA PRO A 37 0.99 -17.86 8.41
C PRO A 37 1.73 -18.44 9.62
N GLN A 38 1.30 -19.61 10.09
CA GLN A 38 1.99 -20.33 11.13
C GLN A 38 3.41 -20.62 10.63
N ASN A 39 4.35 -19.75 10.95
CA ASN A 39 5.76 -20.09 10.97
C ASN A 39 6.22 -19.92 12.42
N ARG A 40 5.79 -20.90 13.22
CA ARG A 40 6.40 -21.40 14.45
C ARG A 40 7.46 -20.48 15.10
N PRO A 41 7.19 -19.88 16.28
CA PRO A 41 8.25 -19.36 17.10
C PRO A 41 9.01 -20.54 17.72
N ASP A 42 10.34 -20.55 17.54
CA ASP A 42 11.23 -21.39 18.34
C ASP A 42 11.10 -21.03 19.83
N PRO A 43 11.27 -22.00 20.75
CA PRO A 43 11.14 -21.75 22.18
C PRO A 43 12.37 -21.00 22.69
N GLY A 44 12.29 -19.67 22.77
CA GLY A 44 13.30 -18.86 23.46
C GLY A 44 13.42 -17.38 23.08
N SER A 45 12.34 -16.68 22.73
CA SER A 45 12.46 -15.26 22.34
C SER A 45 11.69 -14.33 23.26
N ASP A 46 12.43 -13.80 24.24
CA ASP A 46 12.10 -12.59 24.98
C ASP A 46 12.32 -11.41 24.01
N GLY A 47 11.26 -10.84 23.44
CA GLY A 47 11.46 -9.85 22.37
C GLY A 47 10.25 -8.97 22.10
N GLY A 48 10.29 -7.75 22.61
CA GLY A 48 9.37 -6.69 22.20
C GLY A 48 9.69 -6.11 20.82
N GLY A 49 8.84 -5.18 20.37
CA GLY A 49 9.24 -4.15 19.41
C GLY A 49 8.48 -4.12 18.09
N GLY A 50 7.81 -2.99 17.86
CA GLY A 50 7.83 -2.29 16.57
C GLY A 50 6.82 -2.76 15.52
N GLY A 51 5.74 -1.99 15.36
CA GLY A 51 4.95 -2.02 14.12
C GLY A 51 5.82 -1.57 12.94
N GLY A 52 6.12 -2.50 12.05
CA GLY A 52 6.85 -2.24 10.81
C GLY A 52 6.05 -1.40 9.81
N PRO A 53 6.68 -0.94 8.72
CA PRO A 53 6.03 -0.14 7.69
C PRO A 53 4.85 -0.89 7.06
N GLU A 54 3.80 -0.14 6.69
CA GLU A 54 2.59 -0.68 6.07
C GLU A 54 2.92 -1.65 4.93
N ARG A 55 2.28 -2.81 4.97
CA ARG A 55 2.47 -3.85 3.96
C ARG A 55 1.99 -3.29 2.61
N PRO A 56 2.77 -3.47 1.52
CA PRO A 56 2.34 -3.04 0.19
C PRO A 56 1.00 -3.72 -0.19
N PRO A 57 0.14 -3.03 -0.95
CA PRO A 57 -1.16 -3.56 -1.34
C PRO A 57 -1.01 -4.90 -2.04
N ALA A 58 -1.98 -5.79 -1.81
CA ALA A 58 -1.99 -7.13 -2.39
C ALA A 58 -1.87 -7.05 -3.93
N PRO A 59 -1.14 -7.99 -4.56
CA PRO A 59 -1.09 -8.11 -6.01
C PRO A 59 -2.52 -8.19 -6.56
N GLN A 60 -2.85 -7.33 -7.53
CA GLN A 60 -4.14 -7.40 -8.22
C GLN A 60 -4.28 -8.76 -8.90
N ASP A 61 -5.48 -9.34 -8.84
CA ASP A 61 -5.79 -10.56 -9.60
C ASP A 61 -5.39 -10.37 -11.07
N PRO A 62 -4.80 -11.39 -11.70
CA PRO A 62 -4.55 -11.34 -13.13
C PRO A 62 -5.88 -11.07 -13.86
N PRO A 63 -5.87 -10.29 -14.95
CA PRO A 63 -7.10 -10.01 -15.70
C PRO A 63 -7.82 -11.32 -16.00
N ARG A 64 -9.12 -11.40 -15.68
CA ARG A 64 -9.99 -12.55 -15.97
C ARG A 64 -10.12 -12.68 -17.48
N GLY A 65 -9.17 -13.37 -18.08
CA GLY A 65 -8.94 -13.36 -19.52
C GLY A 65 -7.45 -13.17 -19.76
N GLY A 66 -6.70 -14.26 -19.63
CA GLY A 66 -5.38 -14.35 -20.22
C GLY A 66 -5.53 -14.26 -21.72
N GLY A 67 -5.51 -13.03 -22.26
CA GLY A 67 -5.40 -12.81 -23.69
C GLY A 67 -4.14 -13.52 -24.15
N ILE A 68 -4.29 -14.46 -25.08
CA ILE A 68 -3.14 -15.09 -25.73
C ILE A 68 -2.32 -13.93 -26.32
N PRO A 69 -1.04 -13.78 -25.95
CA PRO A 69 -0.20 -12.77 -26.57
C PRO A 69 -0.27 -12.92 -28.10
N LEU A 70 -0.26 -11.81 -28.85
CA LEU A 70 -0.12 -11.90 -30.30
C LEU A 70 1.12 -12.75 -30.63
N SER A 71 1.11 -13.44 -31.77
CA SER A 71 2.19 -14.36 -32.15
C SER A 71 3.57 -13.69 -32.24
N ASP A 72 3.62 -12.36 -32.37
CA ASP A 72 4.81 -11.51 -32.40
C ASP A 72 5.03 -10.71 -31.11
N ALA A 73 4.25 -10.96 -30.05
CA ALA A 73 4.36 -10.24 -28.80
C ALA A 73 5.67 -10.60 -28.06
N GLU A 74 6.70 -9.79 -28.25
CA GLU A 74 7.92 -9.86 -27.46
C GLU A 74 7.74 -9.16 -26.10
N PRO A 75 8.01 -9.83 -24.97
CA PRO A 75 8.03 -9.19 -23.66
C PRO A 75 9.03 -8.02 -23.61
N ALA A 76 8.64 -6.93 -22.96
CA ALA A 76 9.53 -5.79 -22.77
C ALA A 76 10.82 -6.21 -22.04
N ARG A 77 11.99 -5.81 -22.59
CA ARG A 77 13.32 -6.11 -22.04
C ARG A 77 13.54 -5.55 -20.62
N VAL A 78 12.76 -4.55 -20.23
CA VAL A 78 12.85 -3.89 -18.92
C VAL A 78 11.47 -3.84 -18.28
N ARG A 79 11.37 -4.37 -17.06
CA ARG A 79 10.19 -4.20 -16.20
C ARG A 79 10.29 -2.86 -15.48
N LEU A 80 9.31 -1.98 -15.70
CA LEU A 80 9.23 -0.64 -15.10
C LEU A 80 8.74 -0.65 -13.64
N ARG A 81 8.13 -1.75 -13.18
CA ARG A 81 7.62 -1.91 -11.81
C ARG A 81 8.66 -2.49 -10.83
N ASP A 82 9.94 -2.36 -11.15
CA ASP A 82 11.01 -2.88 -10.31
C ASP A 82 11.58 -1.77 -9.42
N HIS A 83 12.22 -2.15 -8.33
CA HIS A 83 12.78 -1.23 -7.31
C HIS A 83 13.97 -0.39 -7.81
N ARG A 84 14.42 -0.61 -9.06
CA ARG A 84 15.56 0.10 -9.66
C ARG A 84 15.07 1.21 -10.57
N LYS A 85 15.81 2.31 -10.61
CA LYS A 85 15.39 3.48 -11.39
C LYS A 85 15.57 3.21 -12.88
N LEU A 86 14.60 3.63 -13.69
CA LEU A 86 14.65 3.54 -15.15
C LEU A 86 15.99 3.97 -15.80
N PRO A 87 16.65 5.08 -15.38
CA PRO A 87 17.95 5.49 -15.93
C PRO A 87 19.11 4.50 -15.66
N GLU A 88 18.96 3.57 -14.71
CA GLU A 88 19.97 2.55 -14.39
C GLU A 88 19.86 1.32 -15.30
N ARG A 89 18.75 1.18 -16.03
CA ARG A 89 18.44 -0.01 -16.85
C ARG A 89 18.58 0.23 -18.35
N LEU A 90 18.70 1.47 -18.78
CA LEU A 90 18.79 1.85 -20.18
C LEU A 90 20.16 2.49 -20.44
N PRO A 91 20.80 2.20 -21.58
CA PRO A 91 21.98 2.95 -21.98
C PRO A 91 21.63 4.44 -22.00
N LYS A 92 22.53 5.26 -21.44
CA LYS A 92 22.35 6.71 -21.34
C LYS A 92 22.08 7.23 -22.74
N ARG A 93 20.86 7.76 -22.96
CA ARG A 93 20.48 8.34 -24.25
C ARG A 93 21.48 9.43 -24.58
N GLU A 94 22.27 9.22 -25.64
CA GLU A 94 23.17 10.23 -26.15
C GLU A 94 22.31 11.43 -26.55
N ARG A 95 22.57 12.58 -25.91
CA ARG A 95 21.86 13.81 -26.26
C ARG A 95 22.28 14.15 -27.68
N ARG A 96 21.32 14.22 -28.60
CA ARG A 96 21.54 14.83 -29.90
C ARG A 96 22.14 16.22 -29.64
N PRO A 97 23.23 16.62 -30.32
CA PRO A 97 23.77 17.97 -30.22
C PRO A 97 22.64 18.99 -30.40
N ALA A 98 22.62 20.01 -29.54
CA ALA A 98 21.66 21.08 -29.68
C ALA A 98 21.83 21.69 -31.09
N ARG A 99 20.73 21.79 -31.84
CA ARG A 99 20.76 22.49 -33.11
C ARG A 99 21.07 23.96 -32.81
N GLU A 100 22.17 24.46 -33.36
CA GLU A 100 22.50 25.88 -33.24
C GLU A 100 21.33 26.72 -33.75
N PRO A 101 20.99 27.83 -33.07
CA PRO A 101 19.98 28.76 -33.56
C PRO A 101 20.37 29.25 -34.96
N ASP A 102 19.41 29.30 -35.88
CA ASP A 102 19.65 29.84 -37.21
C ASP A 102 20.14 31.29 -37.09
N ARG A 103 21.25 31.59 -37.77
CA ARG A 103 21.81 32.94 -37.77
C ARG A 103 20.86 33.88 -38.51
N THR A 104 20.44 34.94 -37.85
CA THR A 104 19.64 35.99 -38.48
C THR A 104 20.51 36.70 -39.52
N PRO A 105 20.09 36.78 -40.80
CA PRO A 105 20.88 37.45 -41.83
C PRO A 105 20.95 38.95 -41.51
N VAL A 106 22.17 39.47 -41.35
CA VAL A 106 22.44 40.90 -41.24
C VAL A 106 22.35 41.49 -42.64
N ARG A 107 21.38 42.38 -42.86
CA ARG A 107 21.29 43.14 -44.10
C ARG A 107 22.40 44.20 -44.08
N THR A 108 23.50 43.94 -44.78
CA THR A 108 24.46 44.99 -45.14
C THR A 108 23.78 45.92 -46.13
N GLY A 109 23.43 47.11 -45.65
CA GLY A 109 22.92 48.18 -46.50
C GLY A 109 24.03 48.75 -47.37
N SER A 110 23.78 48.81 -48.68
CA SER A 110 24.48 49.64 -49.65
C SER A 110 23.72 50.95 -49.85
#